data_AF-A0A293LEQ9-F1
#
_entry.id   AF-A0A293LEQ9-F1
#
_cell.length_a   1.000
_cell.length_b   1.000
_cell.length_c   1.000
_cell.angle_alpha   90.00
_cell.angle_beta   90.00
_cell.angle_gamma   90.00
#
_symmetry.space_group_name_H-M   'P 1'
#
loop_
_entity.id
_entity.type
_entity.pdbx_description
1 polymer ?
#
loop_
_entity_poly.entity_id
_entity_poly.type
_entity_poly.pdbx_seq_one_letter_code
_entity_poly.pdbx_strand_id
1 'polypeptide(L)'
;MLQSVWSGNREVVHIHQGTGQSDVDGLHGLVKKLIHGLEQLGLTVIAVIADNNPTYKLVMSQFATSSPKLDIVYPHPANSSRPLFFIIDPVHLLKCVRNNWICHQNIGRRLTFPDFDTAISAFKTRAVLTASYETVHKFQSHQNPSLYKIGNSTAERTFNPTRLERQSAEKLFTAATAQALKAEMKNLDLQDAAGTATFIEVIAKWWSVVNVKSADDMLPPPNEWQSPIMSMEGPQIEFLGEFIDWLDAWEEREGASGKLAQDTHSALRLTCYSLTELTRYCLEELRLGSVLLGKFQTDRLQDRFGSHKVG
;
A
#
# COMPACT_ATOMS: atom_id res chain seq x y z
N MET A 1 -16.74 0.89 8.98
CA MET A 1 -16.87 2.36 8.93
C MET A 1 -17.24 2.74 7.51
N LEU A 2 -18.12 3.72 7.32
CA LEU A 2 -18.39 4.35 6.03
C LEU A 2 -17.53 5.61 5.91
N GLN A 3 -16.99 5.86 4.73
CA GLN A 3 -16.25 7.07 4.38
C GLN A 3 -16.77 7.61 3.04
N SER A 4 -17.14 8.89 3.02
CA SER A 4 -17.52 9.54 1.77
C SER A 4 -16.30 9.79 0.89
N VAL A 5 -16.44 9.47 -0.40
CA VAL A 5 -15.45 9.82 -1.43
C VAL A 5 -15.57 11.28 -1.85
N TRP A 6 -16.75 11.88 -1.70
CA TRP A 6 -17.03 13.26 -2.09
C TRP A 6 -16.77 14.25 -0.94
N SER A 7 -17.40 14.04 0.21
CA SER A 7 -17.28 14.94 1.37
C SER A 7 -16.25 14.44 2.40
N GLY A 8 -16.12 15.17 3.50
CA GLY A 8 -15.35 14.74 4.67
C GLY A 8 -16.12 13.78 5.61
N ASN A 9 -17.37 13.44 5.27
CA ASN A 9 -18.25 12.68 6.17
C ASN A 9 -17.76 11.23 6.34
N ARG A 10 -17.85 10.77 7.58
CA ARG A 10 -17.43 9.43 8.00
C ARG A 10 -18.24 8.97 9.20
N GLU A 11 -18.71 7.73 9.18
CA GLU A 11 -19.56 7.20 10.24
C GLU A 11 -19.26 5.73 10.55
N VAL A 12 -19.45 5.35 11.81
CA VAL A 12 -19.40 3.94 12.20
C VAL A 12 -20.79 3.36 12.00
N VAL A 13 -20.91 2.53 10.97
CA VAL A 13 -22.17 1.88 10.59
C VAL A 13 -22.41 0.56 11.31
N HIS A 14 -21.35 -0.04 11.85
CA HIS A 14 -21.41 -1.31 12.55
C HIS A 14 -20.19 -1.50 13.44
N ILE A 15 -20.40 -2.11 14.62
CA ILE A 15 -19.35 -2.62 15.50
C ILE A 15 -19.69 -4.07 15.76
N HIS A 16 -18.78 -4.95 15.36
CA HIS A 16 -18.91 -6.38 15.61
C HIS A 16 -18.17 -6.73 16.90
N GLN A 17 -18.86 -7.20 17.93
CA GLN A 17 -18.22 -7.68 19.14
C GLN A 17 -17.71 -9.11 18.90
N GLY A 18 -16.39 -9.27 18.82
CA GLY A 18 -15.76 -10.56 18.58
C GLY A 18 -15.83 -11.47 19.81
N THR A 19 -16.94 -12.17 19.99
CA THR A 19 -17.08 -13.23 21.00
C THR A 19 -17.07 -14.65 20.39
N GLY A 20 -16.69 -14.78 19.12
CA GLY A 20 -16.41 -16.05 18.45
C GLY A 20 -15.71 -15.85 17.11
N GLN A 21 -15.05 -16.89 16.58
CA GLN A 21 -14.56 -16.90 15.19
C GLN A 21 -15.76 -16.72 14.27
N SER A 22 -15.94 -15.52 13.73
CA SER A 22 -16.88 -15.32 12.62
C SER A 22 -16.24 -16.00 11.42
N ASP A 23 -16.89 -17.06 10.94
CA ASP A 23 -16.46 -17.71 9.71
C ASP A 23 -16.62 -16.77 8.50
N VAL A 24 -16.00 -17.15 7.39
CA VAL A 24 -15.98 -16.34 6.16
C VAL A 24 -17.40 -16.04 5.68
N ASP A 25 -18.31 -17.01 5.77
CA ASP A 25 -19.70 -16.89 5.33
C ASP A 25 -20.48 -15.87 6.17
N GLY A 26 -20.31 -15.91 7.50
CA GLY A 26 -20.93 -14.94 8.40
C GLY A 26 -20.45 -13.51 8.15
N LEU A 27 -19.14 -13.34 7.92
CA LEU A 27 -18.58 -12.02 7.57
C LEU A 27 -19.07 -11.54 6.20
N HIS A 28 -19.13 -12.41 5.19
CA HIS A 28 -19.70 -12.07 3.88
C HIS A 28 -21.16 -11.64 3.99
N GLY A 29 -21.98 -12.42 4.70
CA GLY A 29 -23.39 -12.08 4.97
C GLY A 29 -23.54 -10.72 5.66
N LEU A 30 -22.67 -10.42 6.63
CA LEU A 30 -22.65 -9.14 7.31
C LEU A 30 -22.29 -7.98 6.37
N VAL A 31 -21.20 -8.09 5.60
CA VAL A 31 -20.78 -7.06 4.65
C VAL A 31 -21.89 -6.81 3.62
N LYS A 32 -22.47 -7.88 3.06
CA LYS A 32 -23.59 -7.79 2.11
C LYS A 32 -24.81 -7.09 2.71
N LYS A 33 -25.17 -7.39 3.97
CA LYS A 33 -26.27 -6.75 4.68
C LYS A 33 -26.02 -5.26 4.92
N LEU A 34 -24.79 -4.90 5.29
CA LEU A 34 -24.41 -3.49 5.49
C LEU A 34 -24.50 -2.69 4.19
N ILE A 35 -24.01 -3.25 3.07
CA ILE A 35 -24.10 -2.60 1.75
C ILE A 35 -25.57 -2.34 1.38
N HIS A 36 -26.44 -3.36 1.51
CA HIS A 36 -27.87 -3.19 1.24
C HIS A 36 -28.52 -2.13 2.12
N GLY A 37 -28.23 -2.12 3.43
CA GLY A 37 -28.79 -1.14 4.35
C GLY A 37 -28.38 0.29 3.99
N LEU A 38 -27.11 0.49 3.59
CA LEU A 38 -26.62 1.80 3.17
C LEU A 38 -27.29 2.28 1.86
N GLU A 39 -27.48 1.38 0.90
CA GLU A 39 -28.19 1.69 -0.36
C GLU A 39 -29.66 2.03 -0.14
N GLN A 40 -30.33 1.35 0.78
CA GLN A 40 -31.71 1.68 1.18
C GLN A 40 -31.84 3.07 1.80
N LEU A 41 -30.76 3.58 2.40
CA LEU A 41 -30.69 4.95 2.93
C LEU A 41 -30.35 5.99 1.85
N GLY A 42 -30.23 5.58 0.58
CA GLY A 42 -29.92 6.46 -0.54
C GLY A 42 -28.42 6.74 -0.74
N LEU A 43 -27.54 6.00 -0.05
CA LEU A 43 -26.10 6.09 -0.28
C LEU A 43 -25.68 5.18 -1.44
N THR A 44 -24.66 5.60 -2.18
CA THR A 44 -24.05 4.79 -3.24
C THR A 44 -22.75 4.19 -2.73
N VAL A 45 -22.77 2.91 -2.38
CA VAL A 45 -21.56 2.16 -2.01
C VAL A 45 -20.85 1.73 -3.29
N ILE A 46 -19.55 2.00 -3.35
CA ILE A 46 -18.75 1.71 -4.56
C ILE A 46 -17.55 0.81 -4.28
N ALA A 47 -17.07 0.73 -3.04
CA ALA A 47 -15.90 -0.05 -2.69
C ALA A 47 -15.94 -0.62 -1.27
N VAL A 48 -15.29 -1.77 -1.09
CA VAL A 48 -14.94 -2.34 0.22
C VAL A 48 -13.42 -2.28 0.36
N ILE A 49 -12.96 -1.78 1.50
CA ILE A 49 -11.53 -1.65 1.82
C ILE A 49 -11.22 -2.51 3.04
N ALA A 50 -10.20 -3.34 2.96
CA ALA A 50 -9.76 -4.22 4.04
C ALA A 50 -8.23 -4.29 4.12
N ASP A 51 -7.68 -4.76 5.25
CA ASP A 51 -6.25 -5.04 5.33
C ASP A 51 -5.86 -6.26 4.47
N ASN A 52 -4.56 -6.54 4.37
CA ASN A 52 -4.04 -7.68 3.61
C ASN A 52 -4.19 -9.02 4.36
N ASN A 53 -5.34 -9.27 4.98
CA ASN A 53 -5.64 -10.52 5.66
C ASN A 53 -6.33 -11.51 4.69
N PRO A 54 -5.87 -12.78 4.62
CA PRO A 54 -6.49 -13.81 3.78
C PRO A 54 -8.01 -13.97 4.00
N THR A 55 -8.50 -13.80 5.22
CA THR A 55 -9.93 -13.90 5.54
C THR A 55 -10.76 -12.90 4.74
N TYR A 56 -10.32 -11.64 4.64
CA TYR A 56 -11.09 -10.62 3.89
C TYR A 56 -11.03 -10.85 2.38
N LYS A 57 -9.93 -11.38 1.86
CA LYS A 57 -9.85 -11.83 0.46
C LYS A 57 -10.88 -12.92 0.17
N LEU A 58 -11.01 -13.89 1.08
CA LEU A 58 -12.02 -14.95 0.97
C LEU A 58 -13.45 -14.39 1.07
N VAL A 59 -13.72 -13.51 2.04
CA VAL A 59 -15.03 -12.84 2.19
C VAL A 59 -15.43 -12.11 0.90
N MET A 60 -14.49 -11.40 0.29
CA MET A 60 -14.74 -10.66 -0.95
C MET A 60 -14.89 -11.58 -2.16
N SER A 61 -14.12 -12.67 -2.21
CA SER A 61 -14.22 -13.64 -3.31
C SER A 61 -15.62 -14.23 -3.47
N GLN A 62 -16.40 -14.32 -2.39
CA GLN A 62 -17.78 -14.81 -2.38
C GLN A 62 -18.78 -13.89 -3.08
N PHE A 63 -18.41 -12.64 -3.43
CA PHE A 63 -19.26 -11.78 -4.26
C PHE A 63 -19.20 -12.14 -5.76
N ALA A 64 -18.32 -13.04 -6.18
CA ALA A 64 -18.24 -13.50 -7.57
C ALA A 64 -19.48 -14.32 -7.98
N THR A 65 -19.91 -14.19 -9.25
CA THR A 65 -21.18 -14.78 -9.74
C THR A 65 -21.17 -16.29 -9.88
N SER A 66 -20.04 -16.88 -10.27
CA SER A 66 -19.96 -18.32 -10.59
C SER A 66 -19.38 -19.14 -9.43
N SER A 67 -18.25 -18.69 -8.88
CA SER A 67 -17.52 -19.39 -7.83
C SER A 67 -16.62 -18.41 -7.08
N PRO A 68 -16.32 -18.64 -5.79
CA PRO A 68 -15.42 -17.79 -5.02
C PRO A 68 -14.07 -17.61 -5.73
N LYS A 69 -13.81 -16.38 -6.18
CA LYS A 69 -12.54 -16.00 -6.81
C LYS A 69 -12.21 -14.57 -6.42
N LEU A 70 -10.97 -14.34 -5.98
CA LEU A 70 -10.50 -13.01 -5.72
C LEU A 70 -10.37 -12.23 -7.04
N ASP A 71 -11.00 -11.06 -7.09
CA ASP A 71 -10.97 -10.12 -8.20
C ASP A 71 -10.97 -8.67 -7.66
N ILE A 72 -10.70 -7.71 -8.54
CA ILE A 72 -10.71 -6.27 -8.23
C ILE A 72 -12.13 -5.70 -8.17
N VAL A 73 -13.08 -6.34 -8.85
CA VAL A 73 -14.45 -5.85 -9.02
C VAL A 73 -15.43 -7.01 -8.99
N TYR A 74 -16.57 -6.79 -8.34
CA TYR A 74 -17.65 -7.75 -8.23
C TYR A 74 -18.99 -7.10 -8.62
N PRO A 75 -20.00 -7.90 -8.98
CA PRO A 75 -21.37 -7.41 -9.10
C PRO A 75 -21.83 -6.80 -7.78
N HIS A 76 -22.37 -5.59 -7.83
CA HIS A 76 -22.81 -4.92 -6.62
C HIS A 76 -24.05 -5.61 -6.03
N PRO A 77 -24.07 -5.92 -4.72
CA PRO A 77 -25.06 -6.82 -4.15
C PRO A 77 -26.48 -6.24 -4.12
N ALA A 78 -26.62 -4.91 -4.10
CA ALA A 78 -27.93 -4.24 -4.18
C ALA A 78 -28.39 -3.96 -5.62
N ASN A 79 -27.47 -3.98 -6.60
CA ASN A 79 -27.77 -3.76 -8.01
C ASN A 79 -26.65 -4.38 -8.86
N SER A 80 -26.89 -5.55 -9.46
CA SER A 80 -25.88 -6.29 -10.21
C SER A 80 -25.35 -5.58 -11.46
N SER A 81 -26.01 -4.51 -11.93
CA SER A 81 -25.50 -3.69 -13.05
C SER A 81 -24.39 -2.72 -12.64
N ARG A 82 -24.13 -2.55 -11.33
CA ARG A 82 -23.10 -1.67 -10.80
C ARG A 82 -21.89 -2.46 -10.31
N PRO A 83 -20.68 -1.89 -10.38
CA PRO A 83 -19.50 -2.49 -9.79
C PRO A 83 -19.44 -2.29 -8.28
N LEU A 84 -18.87 -3.27 -7.58
CA LEU A 84 -18.36 -3.17 -6.22
C LEU A 84 -16.86 -3.45 -6.24
N PHE A 85 -16.05 -2.43 -6.04
CA PHE A 85 -14.59 -2.57 -6.04
C PHE A 85 -14.07 -3.14 -4.72
N PHE A 86 -13.01 -3.93 -4.80
CA PHE A 86 -12.26 -4.38 -3.63
C PHE A 86 -10.86 -3.78 -3.62
N ILE A 87 -10.49 -3.19 -2.48
CA ILE A 87 -9.19 -2.53 -2.29
C ILE A 87 -8.54 -3.09 -1.04
N ILE A 88 -7.29 -3.53 -1.18
CA ILE A 88 -6.45 -3.83 -0.01
C ILE A 88 -5.80 -2.52 0.43
N ASP A 89 -5.96 -2.19 1.70
CA ASP A 89 -5.61 -0.90 2.28
C ASP A 89 -4.14 -0.50 1.99
N PRO A 90 -3.92 0.58 1.21
CA PRO A 90 -2.57 1.05 0.87
C PRO A 90 -1.66 1.29 2.08
N VAL A 91 -2.20 1.73 3.21
CA VAL A 91 -1.43 1.95 4.45
C VAL A 91 -0.85 0.63 4.95
N HIS A 92 -1.68 -0.42 4.98
CA HIS A 92 -1.25 -1.76 5.36
C HIS A 92 -0.27 -2.33 4.33
N LEU A 93 -0.46 -2.06 3.03
CA LEU A 93 0.48 -2.49 2.00
C LEU A 93 1.86 -1.85 2.17
N LEU A 94 1.95 -0.55 2.47
CA LEU A 94 3.22 0.12 2.78
C LEU A 94 3.94 -0.56 3.97
N LYS A 95 3.17 -0.92 5.02
CA LYS A 95 3.69 -1.68 6.17
C LYS A 95 4.13 -3.09 5.76
N CYS A 96 3.39 -3.78 4.91
CA CYS A 96 3.75 -5.10 4.38
C CYS A 96 5.07 -5.05 3.60
N VAL A 97 5.24 -4.08 2.68
CA VAL A 97 6.50 -3.88 1.93
C VAL A 97 7.67 -3.70 2.87
N ARG A 98 7.56 -2.79 3.85
CA ARG A 98 8.59 -2.59 4.88
C ARG A 98 8.89 -3.89 5.63
N ASN A 99 7.87 -4.57 6.14
CA ASN A 99 8.06 -5.79 6.94
C ASN A 99 8.68 -6.92 6.11
N ASN A 100 8.32 -7.05 4.83
CA ASN A 100 8.91 -8.02 3.92
C ASN A 100 10.40 -7.74 3.74
N TRP A 101 10.79 -6.47 3.63
CA TRP A 101 12.19 -6.07 3.52
C TRP A 101 12.97 -6.31 4.82
N ILE A 102 12.41 -5.93 5.98
CA ILE A 102 13.05 -6.08 7.30
C ILE A 102 13.22 -7.56 7.68
N CYS A 103 12.18 -8.37 7.44
CA CYS A 103 12.15 -9.77 7.86
C CYS A 103 12.79 -10.71 6.82
N HIS A 104 13.35 -10.18 5.73
CA HIS A 104 13.97 -11.03 4.72
C HIS A 104 15.18 -11.76 5.30
N GLN A 105 15.21 -13.08 5.17
CA GLN A 105 16.24 -13.93 5.81
C GLN A 105 17.58 -13.98 5.05
N ASN A 106 17.71 -13.23 3.95
CA ASN A 106 18.92 -13.24 3.14
C ASN A 106 20.00 -12.33 3.76
N ILE A 107 21.27 -12.61 3.47
CA ILE A 107 22.39 -11.76 3.87
C ILE A 107 22.16 -10.32 3.39
N GLY A 108 22.31 -9.34 4.28
CA GLY A 108 22.05 -7.94 3.94
C GLY A 108 20.58 -7.54 3.94
N ARG A 109 19.65 -8.50 4.16
CA ARG A 109 18.20 -8.33 3.96
C ARG A 109 17.91 -7.69 2.61
N ARG A 110 18.51 -8.29 1.59
CA ARG A 110 18.51 -7.76 0.22
C ARG A 110 17.22 -8.09 -0.51
N LEU A 111 16.73 -7.11 -1.26
CA LEU A 111 15.75 -7.28 -2.32
C LEU A 111 16.42 -7.05 -3.67
N THR A 112 16.15 -7.91 -4.63
CA THR A 112 16.61 -7.78 -6.01
C THR A 112 15.41 -7.51 -6.89
N PHE A 113 15.36 -6.34 -7.52
CA PHE A 113 14.18 -5.82 -8.20
C PHE A 113 14.57 -5.26 -9.59
N PRO A 114 13.65 -5.25 -10.56
CA PRO A 114 13.90 -4.61 -11.85
C PRO A 114 14.07 -3.09 -11.67
N ASP A 115 14.95 -2.47 -12.43
CA ASP A 115 15.06 -1.02 -12.47
C ASP A 115 13.79 -0.41 -13.07
N PHE A 116 13.21 0.56 -12.37
CA PHE A 116 11.91 1.17 -12.72
C PHE A 116 12.03 2.02 -13.99
N ASP A 117 13.10 2.80 -14.12
CA ASP A 117 13.28 3.78 -15.19
C ASP A 117 13.72 3.15 -16.53
N THR A 118 14.13 1.87 -16.52
CA THR A 118 14.47 1.17 -17.76
C THR A 118 13.21 0.68 -18.47
N ALA A 119 12.90 1.31 -19.61
CA ALA A 119 11.84 0.83 -20.50
C ALA A 119 12.11 -0.60 -20.97
N ILE A 120 11.06 -1.42 -21.04
CA ILE A 120 11.10 -2.72 -21.71
C ILE A 120 11.12 -2.43 -23.20
N SER A 121 12.29 -2.53 -23.83
CA SER A 121 12.35 -2.68 -25.29
C SER A 121 12.19 -4.17 -25.62
N ALA A 122 11.64 -4.49 -26.79
CA ALA A 122 11.47 -5.87 -27.27
C ALA A 122 12.75 -6.73 -27.23
N PHE A 123 13.93 -6.13 -27.01
CA PHE A 123 15.24 -6.77 -26.98
C PHE A 123 16.01 -6.57 -25.67
N LYS A 124 15.45 -5.92 -24.64
CA LYS A 124 16.19 -5.60 -23.40
C LYS A 124 15.34 -5.81 -22.16
N THR A 125 15.73 -6.78 -21.34
CA THR A 125 15.22 -6.95 -19.97
C THR A 125 15.62 -5.75 -19.12
N ARG A 126 14.73 -5.31 -18.22
CA ARG A 126 15.04 -4.25 -17.24
C ARG A 126 16.36 -4.55 -16.53
N ALA A 127 17.15 -3.50 -16.25
CA ALA A 127 18.34 -3.67 -15.42
C ALA A 127 17.94 -4.23 -14.04
N VAL A 128 18.87 -4.84 -13.32
CA VAL A 128 18.60 -5.39 -12.00
C VAL A 128 19.30 -4.55 -10.97
N LEU A 129 18.53 -4.11 -9.97
CA LEU A 129 19.03 -3.38 -8.82
C LEU A 129 18.86 -4.21 -7.56
N THR A 130 19.71 -3.92 -6.58
CA THR A 130 19.64 -4.52 -5.25
C THR A 130 19.44 -3.44 -4.20
N ALA A 131 18.48 -3.64 -3.31
CA ALA A 131 18.22 -2.80 -2.17
C ALA A 131 18.53 -3.57 -0.88
N SER A 132 19.28 -2.96 0.04
CA SER A 132 19.74 -3.57 1.29
C SER A 132 19.16 -2.84 2.49
N TYR A 133 18.42 -3.55 3.34
CA TYR A 133 17.92 -2.93 4.57
C TYR A 133 19.05 -2.67 5.57
N GLU A 134 20.13 -3.46 5.56
CA GLU A 134 21.32 -3.19 6.37
C GLU A 134 21.96 -1.84 6.01
N THR A 135 21.91 -1.46 4.74
CA THR A 135 22.39 -0.15 4.27
C THR A 135 21.56 1.00 4.83
N VAL A 136 20.23 0.86 4.83
CA VAL A 136 19.32 1.80 5.50
C VAL A 136 19.66 1.88 7.00
N HIS A 137 19.81 0.73 7.66
CA HIS A 137 20.11 0.68 9.08
C HIS A 137 21.44 1.38 9.40
N LYS A 138 22.52 1.10 8.67
CA LYS A 138 23.83 1.76 8.82
C LYS A 138 23.73 3.27 8.62
N PHE A 139 23.04 3.73 7.58
CA PHE A 139 22.83 5.16 7.33
C PHE A 139 22.12 5.83 8.51
N GLN A 140 21.04 5.23 9.00
CA GLN A 140 20.30 5.76 10.16
C GLN A 140 21.14 5.77 11.44
N SER A 141 22.04 4.79 11.62
CA SER A 141 22.98 4.76 12.73
C SER A 141 23.91 5.98 12.75
N HIS A 142 24.40 6.37 11.59
CA HIS A 142 25.31 7.51 11.46
C HIS A 142 24.59 8.84 11.69
N GLN A 143 23.34 8.96 11.23
CA GLN A 143 22.55 10.19 11.38
C GLN A 143 22.10 10.44 12.84
N ASN A 144 21.88 9.39 13.64
CA ASN A 144 21.44 9.53 15.04
C ASN A 144 22.15 8.54 15.98
N PRO A 145 23.41 8.80 16.36
CA PRO A 145 24.21 7.90 17.21
C PRO A 145 23.61 7.67 18.61
N SER A 146 22.83 8.63 19.11
CA SER A 146 22.18 8.59 20.43
C SER A 146 21.09 7.51 20.57
N LEU A 147 20.60 6.96 19.46
CA LEU A 147 19.67 5.81 19.45
C LEU A 147 20.37 4.48 19.81
N TYR A 148 21.70 4.46 19.90
CA TYR A 148 22.55 3.28 20.10
C TYR A 148 23.24 3.25 21.48
N LYS A 149 22.56 3.71 22.55
CA LYS A 149 23.10 3.47 23.90
C LYS A 149 23.18 1.97 24.17
N ILE A 150 24.43 1.49 24.26
CA ILE A 150 24.83 0.12 24.56
C ILE A 150 24.18 -0.31 25.88
N GLY A 151 23.28 -1.29 25.81
CA GLY A 151 22.87 -2.06 26.98
C GLY A 151 23.96 -3.07 27.31
N ASN A 152 24.56 -2.97 28.49
CA ASN A 152 25.50 -3.96 29.00
C ASN A 152 24.80 -5.31 29.15
N SER A 153 25.13 -6.29 28.30
CA SER A 153 25.87 -7.50 28.70
C SER A 153 25.66 -8.62 27.69
N THR A 154 26.74 -9.37 27.55
CA THR A 154 26.90 -10.67 26.90
C THR A 154 25.72 -11.63 27.08
N ALA A 155 25.06 -12.01 25.98
CA ALA A 155 24.72 -13.39 25.58
C ALA A 155 23.47 -13.39 24.66
N GLU A 156 23.58 -14.18 23.59
CA GLU A 156 22.55 -14.55 22.62
C GLU A 156 22.06 -13.47 21.64
N ARG A 157 22.53 -13.65 20.40
CA ARG A 157 22.08 -12.99 19.17
C ARG A 157 20.66 -13.41 18.79
N THR A 158 19.70 -13.25 19.67
CA THR A 158 18.29 -13.20 19.28
C THR A 158 18.00 -11.77 18.83
N PHE A 159 17.78 -11.63 17.53
CA PHE A 159 17.31 -10.43 16.86
C PHE A 159 16.26 -9.70 17.72
N ASN A 160 16.66 -8.59 18.32
CA ASN A 160 15.78 -7.74 19.11
C ASN A 160 15.49 -6.50 18.27
N PRO A 161 14.26 -6.32 17.75
CA PRO A 161 13.88 -5.15 16.97
C PRO A 161 14.11 -3.88 17.76
N THR A 162 15.26 -3.23 17.54
CA THR A 162 15.56 -1.94 18.14
C THR A 162 14.54 -0.91 17.63
N ARG A 163 14.40 0.21 18.33
CA ARG A 163 13.43 1.29 18.01
C ARG A 163 13.44 1.75 16.55
N LEU A 164 14.48 1.45 15.76
CA LEU A 164 14.57 1.72 14.33
C LEU A 164 13.63 0.84 13.49
N GLU A 165 13.45 -0.43 13.83
CA GLU A 165 12.45 -1.32 13.21
C GLU A 165 11.01 -0.93 13.59
N ARG A 166 10.87 -0.01 14.55
CA ARG A 166 9.61 0.64 14.93
C ARG A 166 9.39 1.98 14.21
N GLN A 167 10.26 2.42 13.31
CA GLN A 167 9.97 3.58 12.47
C GLN A 167 8.74 3.29 11.59
N SER A 168 7.84 4.27 11.48
CA SER A 168 6.67 4.14 10.60
C SER A 168 7.14 3.94 9.16
N ALA A 169 6.43 3.09 8.41
CA ALA A 169 6.76 2.83 7.01
C ALA A 169 6.80 4.12 6.18
N GLU A 170 5.93 5.08 6.52
CA GLU A 170 5.90 6.44 5.95
C GLU A 170 7.20 7.23 6.16
N LYS A 171 7.90 7.05 7.28
CA LYS A 171 9.18 7.75 7.53
C LYS A 171 10.34 7.11 6.77
N LEU A 172 10.24 5.80 6.50
CA LEU A 172 11.24 5.09 5.71
C LEU A 172 11.12 5.49 4.23
N PHE A 173 9.91 5.43 3.68
CA PHE A 173 9.64 5.66 2.27
C PHE A 173 9.37 7.13 1.98
N THR A 174 10.43 7.94 1.97
CA THR A 174 10.37 9.35 1.56
C THR A 174 11.43 9.70 0.54
N ALA A 175 11.15 10.69 -0.31
CA ALA A 175 12.14 11.26 -1.23
C ALA A 175 13.37 11.79 -0.49
N ALA A 176 13.18 12.40 0.69
CA ALA A 176 14.28 12.89 1.52
C ALA A 176 15.20 11.77 2.00
N THR A 177 14.64 10.63 2.44
CA THR A 177 15.43 9.45 2.85
C THR A 177 16.28 8.95 1.69
N ALA A 178 15.71 8.85 0.49
CA ALA A 178 16.46 8.40 -0.68
C ALA A 178 17.55 9.38 -1.12
N GLN A 179 17.25 10.68 -1.16
CA GLN A 179 18.23 11.71 -1.49
C GLN A 179 19.39 11.74 -0.49
N ALA A 180 19.10 11.61 0.80
CA ALA A 180 20.12 11.57 1.83
C ALA A 180 21.00 10.31 1.74
N LEU A 181 20.42 9.15 1.46
CA LEU A 181 21.18 7.93 1.14
C LEU A 181 22.08 8.12 -0.09
N LYS A 182 21.59 8.79 -1.14
CA LYS A 182 22.39 9.10 -2.33
C LYS A 182 23.54 10.05 -2.04
N ALA A 183 23.35 11.04 -1.18
CA ALA A 183 24.39 11.98 -0.80
C ALA A 183 25.49 11.30 0.04
N GLU A 184 25.11 10.45 0.99
CA GLU A 184 26.04 9.81 1.92
C GLU A 184 26.72 8.55 1.39
N MET A 185 26.31 8.03 0.21
CA MET A 185 26.91 6.82 -0.36
C MET A 185 28.43 6.94 -0.57
N LYS A 186 28.91 8.15 -0.88
CA LYS A 186 30.34 8.43 -1.12
C LYS A 186 31.16 8.47 0.17
N ASN A 187 30.52 8.80 1.30
CA ASN A 187 31.20 9.01 2.58
C ASN A 187 31.25 7.74 3.44
N LEU A 188 30.27 6.85 3.30
CA LEU A 188 30.04 5.73 4.23
C LEU A 188 30.33 4.33 3.63
N ASP A 189 30.89 4.25 2.41
CA ASP A 189 31.15 3.00 1.67
C ASP A 189 29.96 2.01 1.78
N LEU A 190 28.77 2.52 1.51
CA LEU A 190 27.53 1.78 1.70
C LEU A 190 27.25 0.92 0.48
N GLN A 191 27.47 -0.39 0.62
CA GLN A 191 27.10 -1.37 -0.40
C GLN A 191 25.61 -1.24 -0.75
N ASP A 192 25.28 -1.37 -2.03
CA ASP A 192 23.91 -1.33 -2.55
C ASP A 192 23.16 0.00 -2.29
N ALA A 193 23.84 1.08 -1.89
CA ALA A 193 23.18 2.35 -1.52
C ALA A 193 22.38 2.96 -2.67
N ALA A 194 22.90 2.91 -3.89
CA ALA A 194 22.21 3.42 -5.08
C ALA A 194 20.89 2.68 -5.31
N GLY A 195 20.92 1.35 -5.38
CA GLY A 195 19.71 0.54 -5.56
C GLY A 195 18.75 0.64 -4.35
N THR A 196 19.28 0.76 -3.14
CA THR A 196 18.48 1.02 -1.93
C THR A 196 17.72 2.34 -2.03
N ALA A 197 18.38 3.42 -2.47
CA ALA A 197 17.73 4.71 -2.66
C ALA A 197 16.69 4.67 -3.79
N THR A 198 16.99 4.02 -4.92
CA THR A 198 16.03 3.84 -6.02
C THR A 198 14.78 3.08 -5.56
N PHE A 199 14.94 1.99 -4.79
CA PHE A 199 13.79 1.25 -4.25
C PHE A 199 12.93 2.14 -3.35
N ILE A 200 13.56 2.92 -2.46
CA ILE A 200 12.85 3.86 -1.58
C ILE A 200 12.11 4.92 -2.39
N GLU A 201 12.69 5.45 -3.46
CA GLU A 201 12.05 6.45 -4.34
C GLU A 201 10.82 5.89 -5.05
N VAL A 202 10.92 4.68 -5.61
CA VAL A 202 9.79 4.02 -6.30
C VAL A 202 8.60 3.84 -5.34
N ILE A 203 8.86 3.30 -4.15
CA ILE A 203 7.80 3.10 -3.13
C ILE A 203 7.29 4.43 -2.57
N ALA A 204 8.16 5.43 -2.38
CA ALA A 204 7.77 6.76 -1.92
C ALA A 204 6.87 7.47 -2.94
N LYS A 205 7.19 7.37 -4.24
CA LYS A 205 6.38 7.92 -5.33
C LYS A 205 5.01 7.25 -5.39
N TRP A 206 4.95 5.91 -5.28
CA TRP A 206 3.69 5.19 -5.15
C TRP A 206 2.87 5.67 -3.96
N TRP A 207 3.49 5.83 -2.79
CA TRP A 207 2.83 6.33 -1.61
C TRP A 207 2.29 7.76 -1.79
N SER A 208 3.06 8.64 -2.43
CA SER A 208 2.62 10.01 -2.74
C SER A 208 1.34 10.05 -3.58
N VAL A 209 1.20 9.14 -4.54
CA VAL A 209 0.01 9.02 -5.40
C VAL A 209 -1.20 8.50 -4.62
N VAL A 210 -1.05 7.41 -3.87
CA VAL A 210 -2.19 6.73 -3.23
C VAL A 210 -2.61 7.34 -1.89
N ASN A 211 -1.91 8.37 -1.40
CA ASN A 211 -2.15 9.00 -0.09
C ASN A 211 -2.68 10.45 -0.15
N VAL A 212 -3.17 10.90 -1.31
CA VAL A 212 -3.79 12.24 -1.44
C VAL A 212 -5.18 12.23 -0.79
N LYS A 213 -5.34 12.92 0.35
CA LYS A 213 -6.54 12.86 1.21
C LYS A 213 -7.47 14.07 1.11
N SER A 214 -6.94 15.22 0.70
CA SER A 214 -7.68 16.46 0.49
C SER A 214 -7.11 17.21 -0.72
N ALA A 215 -7.97 17.96 -1.42
CA ALA A 215 -7.53 18.94 -2.40
C ALA A 215 -6.81 20.13 -1.74
N ASP A 216 -7.08 20.38 -0.46
CA ASP A 216 -6.56 21.52 0.31
C ASP A 216 -5.30 21.19 1.11
N ASP A 217 -4.92 19.91 1.24
CA ASP A 217 -3.85 19.50 2.18
C ASP A 217 -2.50 20.14 1.85
N MET A 218 -2.30 20.61 0.60
CA MET A 218 -1.17 21.45 0.19
C MET A 218 -1.58 22.23 -1.08
N LEU A 219 -1.93 23.51 -0.96
CA LEU A 219 -2.13 24.40 -2.11
C LEU A 219 -1.00 25.45 -2.17
N PRO A 220 -0.21 25.48 -3.27
CA PRO A 220 -0.21 24.54 -4.39
C PRO A 220 0.30 23.15 -3.99
N PRO A 221 -0.11 22.08 -4.69
CA PRO A 221 0.41 20.74 -4.43
C PRO A 221 1.94 20.72 -4.61
N PRO A 222 2.69 20.01 -3.77
CA PRO A 222 4.16 20.07 -3.81
C PRO A 222 4.74 19.53 -5.12
N ASN A 223 3.99 18.66 -5.80
CA ASN A 223 4.28 18.08 -7.11
C ASN A 223 3.01 17.44 -7.69
N GLU A 224 3.09 17.01 -8.96
CA GLU A 224 1.98 16.35 -9.68
C GLU A 224 1.48 15.05 -9.02
N TRP A 225 2.37 14.30 -8.35
CA TRP A 225 2.04 13.03 -7.67
C TRP A 225 1.11 13.22 -6.48
N GLN A 226 1.05 14.42 -5.91
CA GLN A 226 0.26 14.74 -4.72
C GLN A 226 -0.98 15.59 -5.04
N SER A 227 -1.40 15.60 -6.30
CA SER A 227 -2.60 16.32 -6.76
C SER A 227 -3.81 15.40 -6.94
N PRO A 228 -5.05 15.93 -6.83
CA PRO A 228 -6.26 15.17 -7.17
C PRO A 228 -6.21 14.67 -8.61
N ILE A 229 -6.67 13.45 -8.86
CA ILE A 229 -6.73 12.90 -10.22
C ILE A 229 -7.97 13.45 -10.91
N MET A 230 -7.78 14.17 -12.02
CA MET A 230 -8.86 14.80 -12.79
C MET A 230 -9.06 14.18 -14.17
N SER A 231 -8.12 13.37 -14.65
CA SER A 231 -8.24 12.64 -15.92
C SER A 231 -7.56 11.27 -15.87
N MET A 232 -7.99 10.38 -16.75
CA MET A 232 -7.37 9.07 -16.97
C MET A 232 -6.05 9.14 -17.74
N GLU A 233 -5.75 10.26 -18.41
CA GLU A 233 -4.44 10.51 -19.04
C GLU A 233 -3.45 11.23 -18.11
N GLY A 234 -3.74 11.30 -16.80
CA GLY A 234 -2.87 11.96 -15.83
C GLY A 234 -1.61 11.16 -15.48
N PRO A 235 -0.52 11.83 -15.08
CA PRO A 235 0.75 11.16 -14.74
C PRO A 235 0.59 10.15 -13.60
N GLN A 236 -0.33 10.38 -12.66
CA GLN A 236 -0.60 9.43 -11.58
C GLN A 236 -1.15 8.09 -12.10
N ILE A 237 -2.02 8.12 -13.12
CA ILE A 237 -2.61 6.91 -13.72
C ILE A 237 -1.56 6.18 -14.54
N GLU A 238 -0.78 6.91 -15.35
CA GLU A 238 0.35 6.35 -16.09
C GLU A 238 1.33 5.65 -15.14
N PHE A 239 1.73 6.32 -14.05
CA PHE A 239 2.62 5.74 -13.05
C PHE A 239 2.04 4.49 -12.39
N LEU A 240 0.74 4.45 -12.05
CA LEU A 240 0.13 3.23 -11.50
C LEU A 240 0.18 2.06 -12.50
N GLY A 241 0.03 2.34 -13.80
CA GLY A 241 0.23 1.37 -14.87
C GLY A 241 1.67 0.87 -14.93
N GLU A 242 2.64 1.78 -14.99
CA GLU A 242 4.08 1.44 -14.99
C GLU A 242 4.50 0.66 -13.73
N PHE A 243 3.87 0.96 -12.59
CA PHE A 243 4.11 0.26 -11.33
C PHE A 243 3.57 -1.17 -11.36
N ILE A 244 2.42 -1.41 -12.00
CA ILE A 244 1.91 -2.77 -12.25
C ILE A 244 2.88 -3.53 -13.16
N ASP A 245 3.31 -2.93 -14.27
CA ASP A 245 4.28 -3.56 -15.19
C ASP A 245 5.62 -3.85 -14.47
N TRP A 246 6.01 -2.98 -13.54
CA TRP A 246 7.18 -3.19 -12.70
C TRP A 246 7.05 -4.35 -11.72
N LEU A 247 5.87 -4.51 -11.11
CA LEU A 247 5.57 -5.68 -10.30
C LEU A 247 5.59 -6.95 -11.14
N ASP A 248 4.98 -6.95 -12.32
CA ASP A 248 4.91 -8.12 -13.21
C ASP A 248 6.32 -8.56 -13.64
N ALA A 249 7.14 -7.60 -14.08
CA ALA A 249 8.55 -7.85 -14.39
C ALA A 249 9.39 -8.30 -13.18
N TRP A 250 8.95 -8.03 -11.95
CA TRP A 250 9.61 -8.53 -10.74
C TRP A 250 9.18 -9.98 -10.43
N GLU A 251 7.91 -10.32 -10.67
CA GLU A 251 7.35 -11.65 -10.46
C GLU A 251 7.94 -12.68 -11.42
N GLU A 252 8.01 -12.36 -12.71
CA GLU A 252 8.48 -13.25 -13.79
C GLU A 252 9.96 -13.65 -13.68
N ARG A 253 10.76 -12.96 -12.84
CA ARG A 253 12.19 -13.24 -12.70
C ARG A 253 12.47 -14.53 -11.93
N GLU A 254 12.87 -15.57 -12.64
CA GLU A 254 13.38 -16.78 -11.99
C GLU A 254 14.73 -16.55 -11.29
N GLY A 255 14.97 -17.25 -10.17
CA GLY A 255 16.26 -17.25 -9.48
C GLY A 255 16.66 -15.95 -8.77
N ALA A 256 15.83 -14.90 -8.80
CA ALA A 256 16.11 -13.67 -8.06
C ALA A 256 16.02 -13.93 -6.54
N SER A 257 17.14 -13.79 -5.83
CA SER A 257 17.16 -13.78 -4.37
C SER A 257 16.62 -12.44 -3.88
N GLY A 258 15.70 -12.44 -2.91
CA GLY A 258 15.17 -11.20 -2.36
C GLY A 258 13.98 -10.63 -3.14
N LYS A 259 12.81 -11.28 -3.10
CA LYS A 259 11.56 -10.71 -3.63
C LYS A 259 10.64 -10.29 -2.49
N LEU A 260 9.62 -9.50 -2.81
CA LEU A 260 8.47 -9.40 -1.93
C LEU A 260 7.83 -10.79 -1.79
N ALA A 261 7.28 -11.09 -0.61
CA ALA A 261 6.46 -12.28 -0.46
C ALA A 261 5.28 -12.19 -1.42
N GLN A 262 4.91 -13.35 -1.98
CA GLN A 262 3.85 -13.46 -2.99
C GLN A 262 2.58 -12.71 -2.57
N ASP A 263 2.15 -12.87 -1.32
CA ASP A 263 0.92 -12.26 -0.83
C ASP A 263 0.99 -10.73 -0.70
N THR A 264 2.19 -10.15 -0.52
CA THR A 264 2.40 -8.69 -0.55
C THR A 264 2.43 -8.19 -1.99
N HIS A 265 3.15 -8.89 -2.86
CA HIS A 265 3.29 -8.55 -4.27
C HIS A 265 1.95 -8.56 -4.99
N SER A 266 1.21 -9.67 -4.92
CA SER A 266 -0.09 -9.80 -5.56
C SER A 266 -1.10 -8.79 -5.01
N ALA A 267 -1.01 -8.44 -3.72
CA ALA A 267 -1.88 -7.43 -3.11
C ALA A 267 -1.57 -6.00 -3.57
N LEU A 268 -0.29 -5.64 -3.74
CA LEU A 268 0.10 -4.36 -4.34
C LEU A 268 -0.43 -4.25 -5.78
N ARG A 269 -0.21 -5.30 -6.58
CA ARG A 269 -0.65 -5.35 -7.97
C ARG A 269 -2.17 -5.21 -8.08
N LEU A 270 -2.90 -6.01 -7.29
CA LEU A 270 -4.37 -5.97 -7.22
C LEU A 270 -4.87 -4.58 -6.83
N THR A 271 -4.32 -3.98 -5.77
CA THR A 271 -4.76 -2.64 -5.32
C THR A 271 -4.46 -1.56 -6.34
N CYS A 272 -3.31 -1.55 -7.00
CA CYS A 272 -3.01 -0.56 -8.05
C CYS A 272 -3.99 -0.68 -9.22
N TYR A 273 -4.32 -1.91 -9.62
CA TYR A 273 -5.30 -2.16 -10.66
C TYR A 273 -6.71 -1.73 -10.22
N SER A 274 -7.15 -2.10 -9.01
CA SER A 274 -8.43 -1.67 -8.43
C SER A 274 -8.57 -0.16 -8.36
N LEU A 275 -7.52 0.57 -7.92
CA LEU A 275 -7.56 2.03 -7.82
C LEU A 275 -7.65 2.70 -9.18
N THR A 276 -6.99 2.14 -10.21
CA THR A 276 -7.06 2.63 -11.59
C THR A 276 -8.47 2.48 -12.15
N GLU A 277 -9.05 1.28 -12.06
CA GLU A 277 -10.40 1.01 -12.55
C GLU A 277 -11.48 1.77 -11.77
N LEU A 278 -11.33 1.87 -10.45
CA LEU A 278 -12.21 2.68 -9.61
C LEU A 278 -12.14 4.17 -9.99
N THR A 279 -10.95 4.68 -10.29
CA THR A 279 -10.78 6.08 -10.72
C THR A 279 -11.54 6.34 -12.01
N ARG A 280 -11.44 5.42 -12.98
CA ARG A 280 -12.22 5.50 -14.23
C ARG A 280 -13.71 5.55 -13.95
N TYR A 281 -14.22 4.63 -13.14
CA TYR A 281 -15.63 4.60 -12.75
C TYR A 281 -16.08 5.90 -12.07
N CYS A 282 -15.24 6.46 -11.20
CA CYS A 282 -15.55 7.71 -10.52
C CYS A 282 -15.60 8.91 -11.48
N LEU A 283 -14.64 9.06 -12.39
CA LEU A 283 -14.57 10.19 -13.31
C LEU A 283 -15.60 10.08 -14.46
N GLU A 284 -15.75 8.89 -15.03
CA GLU A 284 -16.50 8.69 -16.27
C GLU A 284 -17.97 8.32 -16.02
N GLU A 285 -18.25 7.43 -15.06
CA GLU A 285 -19.61 6.95 -14.80
C GLU A 285 -20.31 7.79 -13.72
N LEU A 286 -19.63 8.03 -12.59
CA LEU A 286 -20.17 8.86 -11.50
C LEU A 286 -20.01 10.36 -11.75
N ARG A 287 -19.24 10.75 -12.79
CA ARG A 287 -18.98 12.15 -13.16
C ARG A 287 -18.42 12.98 -12.00
N LEU A 288 -17.58 12.37 -11.16
CA LEU A 288 -16.85 13.09 -10.13
C LEU A 288 -15.79 13.95 -10.83
N GLY A 289 -15.70 15.24 -10.48
CA GLY A 289 -14.72 16.15 -11.10
C GLY A 289 -13.26 15.86 -10.70
N SER A 290 -13.04 15.10 -9.63
CA SER A 290 -11.72 14.62 -9.24
C SER A 290 -11.82 13.40 -8.31
N VAL A 291 -10.73 12.66 -8.19
CA VAL A 291 -10.58 11.51 -7.29
C VAL A 291 -9.37 11.69 -6.38
N LEU A 292 -9.57 11.43 -5.09
CA LEU A 292 -8.56 11.48 -4.04
C LEU A 292 -8.27 10.06 -3.56
N LEU A 293 -7.20 9.43 -4.05
CA LEU A 293 -6.91 8.02 -3.75
C LEU A 293 -6.70 7.75 -2.26
N GLY A 294 -6.23 8.74 -1.49
CA GLY A 294 -6.09 8.65 -0.04
C GLY A 294 -7.41 8.53 0.72
N LYS A 295 -8.57 8.72 0.04
CA LYS A 295 -9.88 8.40 0.62
C LYS A 295 -10.19 6.89 0.61
N PHE A 296 -9.43 6.07 -0.11
CA PHE A 296 -9.60 4.61 -0.19
C PHE A 296 -8.60 3.86 0.71
N GLN A 297 -8.55 4.25 1.98
CA GLN A 297 -7.62 3.73 2.99
C GLN A 297 -8.31 3.54 4.34
N THR A 298 -7.73 2.75 5.26
CA THR A 298 -8.32 2.52 6.59
C THR A 298 -7.72 3.36 7.72
N ASP A 299 -6.79 4.28 7.46
CA ASP A 299 -6.16 5.13 8.50
C ASP A 299 -7.16 5.77 9.47
N ARG A 300 -8.26 6.29 8.94
CA ARG A 300 -9.30 6.97 9.73
C ARG A 300 -10.05 6.02 10.67
N LEU A 301 -10.06 4.72 10.36
CA LEU A 301 -10.53 3.67 11.27
C LEU A 301 -9.53 3.51 12.43
N GLN A 302 -8.23 3.51 12.15
CA GLN A 302 -7.15 3.32 13.13
C GLN A 302 -7.03 4.50 14.09
N ASP A 303 -7.14 5.75 13.60
CA ASP A 303 -7.16 6.97 14.42
C ASP A 303 -8.26 6.90 15.49
N ARG A 304 -9.44 6.41 15.09
CA ARG A 304 -10.58 6.27 16.00
C ARG A 304 -10.32 5.20 17.04
N PHE A 305 -9.79 4.03 16.69
CA PHE A 305 -9.42 3.01 17.68
C PHE A 305 -8.28 3.46 18.60
N GLY A 306 -7.32 4.25 18.10
CA GLY A 306 -6.28 4.89 18.92
C GLY A 306 -6.87 5.83 19.97
N SER A 307 -7.90 6.59 19.60
CA SER A 307 -8.61 7.51 20.50
C SER A 307 -9.34 6.79 21.63
N HIS A 308 -9.76 5.53 21.44
CA HIS A 308 -10.43 4.72 22.48
C HIS A 308 -9.44 3.98 23.40
N LYS A 309 -8.13 3.98 23.10
CA LYS A 309 -7.08 3.39 23.95
C LYS A 309 -6.50 4.38 24.97
N VAL A 310 -6.94 5.64 24.95
CA VAL A 310 -6.50 6.71 25.85
C VAL A 310 -7.59 7.04 26.90
N GLY A 311 -8.59 6.17 27.05
CA GLY A 311 -9.62 6.25 28.09
C GLY A 311 -9.31 5.35 29.27
#